data_AF-A0A2R6LIS9-F1
#
_entry.id   AF-A0A2R6LIS9-F1
#
_cell.length_a   1.000
_cell.length_b   1.000
_cell.length_c   1.000
_cell.angle_alpha   90.00
_cell.angle_beta   90.00
_cell.angle_gamma   90.00
#
_symmetry.space_group_name_H-M   'P 1'
#
loop_
_entity.id
_entity.type
_entity.pdbx_description
1 polymer ?
#
loop_
_entity_poly.entity_id
_entity_poly.type
_entity_poly.pdbx_seq_one_letter_code
_entity_poly.pdbx_strand_id
1 'polypeptide(L)'
;HNPDYLEREDGTPVLLVADSENDRVVEYERDCGNADPRLGAGTPPADCEWTLVWSVGGFNWPRDADRLPNGNTLVTDTLNHRVVELTPEGEVVWEFYAAWGPYDAERGTPGSNGPTMADHGTTGRFTVSGGADGSPASRYHVADAIAHVEPWIRPVWMGSWAFLSLAVGLFVGMGWTTVEVVARRDRIAAGIRSRLGRDG
;
A
#
# COMPACT_ATOMS: atom_id res chain seq x y z
N HIS A 1 -5.74 -8.55 5.83
CA HIS A 1 -5.29 -9.05 4.52
C HIS A 1 -4.12 -9.99 4.74
N ASN A 2 -3.92 -10.90 3.77
CA ASN A 2 -2.95 -12.00 3.79
C ASN A 2 -2.71 -12.59 5.19
N PRO A 3 -3.74 -13.16 5.85
CA PRO A 3 -3.55 -13.75 7.16
C PRO A 3 -2.69 -15.01 7.03
N ASP A 4 -1.71 -15.15 7.91
CA ASP A 4 -0.81 -16.29 7.92
C ASP A 4 -0.89 -17.07 9.23
N TYR A 5 -0.83 -18.40 9.09
CA TYR A 5 -0.98 -19.33 10.20
C TYR A 5 0.39 -19.73 10.73
N LEU A 6 0.58 -19.52 12.03
CA LEU A 6 1.75 -19.95 12.78
C LEU A 6 1.31 -20.90 13.91
N GLU A 7 2.25 -21.67 14.44
CA GLU A 7 2.03 -22.50 15.62
C GLU A 7 3.16 -22.21 16.60
N ARG A 8 2.81 -21.97 17.88
CA ARG A 8 3.80 -21.86 18.95
C ARG A 8 4.53 -23.19 19.16
N GLU A 9 5.66 -23.15 19.84
CA GLU A 9 6.39 -24.38 20.21
C GLU A 9 5.52 -25.38 21.02
N ASP A 10 4.60 -24.89 21.83
CA ASP A 10 3.67 -25.71 22.62
C ASP A 10 2.46 -26.24 21.82
N GLY A 11 2.22 -25.69 20.63
CA GLY A 11 1.09 -26.04 19.78
C GLY A 11 -0.04 -25.06 19.69
N THR A 12 0.06 -23.93 20.37
CA THR A 12 -0.96 -22.89 20.33
C THR A 12 -1.05 -22.31 18.91
N PRO A 13 -2.22 -22.34 18.27
CA PRO A 13 -2.45 -21.71 16.97
C PRO A 13 -2.31 -20.19 17.05
N VAL A 14 -1.62 -19.63 16.06
CA VAL A 14 -1.36 -18.19 15.94
C VAL A 14 -1.75 -17.70 14.56
N LEU A 15 -2.34 -16.51 14.48
CA LEU A 15 -2.69 -15.86 13.24
C LEU A 15 -2.04 -14.48 13.15
N LEU A 16 -1.13 -14.31 12.20
CA LEU A 16 -0.54 -13.02 11.83
C LEU A 16 -1.40 -12.38 10.74
N VAL A 17 -1.75 -11.10 10.88
CA VAL A 17 -2.64 -10.42 9.92
C VAL A 17 -2.19 -8.99 9.66
N ALA A 18 -2.09 -8.62 8.39
CA ALA A 18 -2.01 -7.22 7.96
C ALA A 18 -3.41 -6.58 8.01
N ASP A 19 -3.74 -5.87 9.09
CA ASP A 19 -5.05 -5.26 9.34
C ASP A 19 -5.16 -3.89 8.64
N SER A 20 -5.31 -3.93 7.31
CA SER A 20 -5.20 -2.76 6.43
C SER A 20 -6.11 -1.60 6.81
N GLU A 21 -7.35 -1.88 7.22
CA GLU A 21 -8.34 -0.84 7.54
C GLU A 21 -8.11 -0.20 8.92
N ASN A 22 -7.14 -0.72 9.67
CA ASN A 22 -6.71 -0.20 10.98
C ASN A 22 -5.22 0.16 11.01
N ASP A 23 -4.56 0.21 9.85
CA ASP A 23 -3.17 0.69 9.67
C ASP A 23 -2.15 0.02 10.60
N ARG A 24 -2.32 -1.29 10.80
CA ARG A 24 -1.52 -2.09 11.73
C ARG A 24 -1.31 -3.52 11.25
N VAL A 25 -0.30 -4.17 11.78
CA VAL A 25 -0.13 -5.62 11.74
C VAL A 25 -0.43 -6.17 13.14
N VAL A 26 -1.11 -7.32 13.20
CA VAL A 26 -1.59 -7.92 14.45
C VAL A 26 -1.30 -9.41 14.49
N GLU A 27 -1.05 -9.92 15.69
CA GLU A 27 -0.91 -11.35 15.96
C GLU A 27 -1.95 -11.77 17.01
N TYR A 28 -2.74 -12.79 16.67
CA TYR A 28 -3.73 -13.39 17.55
C TYR A 28 -3.30 -14.79 17.97
N GLU A 29 -3.45 -15.12 19.25
CA GLU A 29 -3.31 -16.47 19.78
C GLU A 29 -4.66 -17.09 20.08
N ARG A 30 -4.80 -18.39 19.80
CA ARG A 30 -6.01 -19.13 20.15
C ARG A 30 -5.87 -19.78 21.52
N ASP A 31 -6.54 -19.20 22.51
CA ASP A 31 -6.66 -19.79 23.84
C ASP A 31 -7.83 -20.78 23.87
N CYS A 32 -7.58 -22.00 24.33
CA CYS A 32 -8.59 -23.04 24.53
C CYS A 32 -8.57 -23.61 25.96
N GLY A 33 -7.92 -22.93 26.90
CA GLY A 33 -7.72 -23.38 28.28
C GLY A 33 -6.94 -24.70 28.35
N ASN A 34 -7.50 -25.69 29.05
CA ASN A 34 -6.87 -27.02 29.23
C ASN A 34 -7.11 -27.98 28.05
N ALA A 35 -7.88 -27.57 27.05
CA ALA A 35 -8.12 -28.42 25.89
C ALA A 35 -6.94 -28.34 24.92
N ASP A 36 -6.58 -29.47 24.32
CA ASP A 36 -5.53 -29.52 23.31
C ASP A 36 -5.93 -28.61 22.13
N PRO A 37 -5.18 -27.53 21.87
CA PRO A 37 -5.55 -26.54 20.87
C PRO A 37 -5.38 -27.07 19.43
N ARG A 38 -4.74 -28.23 19.25
CA ARG A 38 -4.60 -28.95 17.97
C ARG A 38 -5.82 -29.81 17.62
N LEU A 39 -6.74 -30.07 18.57
CA LEU A 39 -7.96 -30.84 18.32
C LEU A 39 -8.97 -29.99 17.55
N GLY A 40 -8.82 -29.98 16.23
CA GLY A 40 -9.65 -29.24 15.29
C GLY A 40 -11.08 -29.77 15.12
N ALA A 41 -12.01 -28.82 14.97
CA ALA A 41 -13.28 -28.85 14.21
C ALA A 41 -14.39 -29.86 14.55
N GLY A 42 -14.15 -30.93 15.31
CA GLY A 42 -15.20 -31.94 15.60
C GLY A 42 -16.22 -31.49 16.65
N THR A 43 -15.73 -30.76 17.67
CA THR A 43 -16.48 -29.93 18.61
C THR A 43 -15.39 -29.08 19.29
N PRO A 44 -15.19 -27.80 18.95
CA PRO A 44 -14.29 -26.96 19.72
C PRO A 44 -14.71 -27.04 21.20
N PRO A 45 -13.77 -27.00 22.16
CA PRO A 45 -14.11 -26.56 23.51
C PRO A 45 -15.00 -25.33 23.37
N ALA A 46 -16.10 -25.28 24.13
CA ALA A 46 -17.12 -24.23 23.97
C ALA A 46 -16.56 -22.80 24.04
N ASP A 47 -15.36 -22.65 24.63
CA ASP A 47 -14.78 -21.38 25.04
C ASP A 47 -13.36 -21.17 24.45
N CYS A 48 -13.08 -21.60 23.22
CA CYS A 48 -11.84 -21.14 22.57
C CYS A 48 -11.99 -19.69 22.09
N GLU A 49 -11.10 -18.81 22.53
CA GLU A 49 -11.10 -17.39 22.16
C GLU A 49 -9.81 -17.00 21.44
N TRP A 50 -9.91 -16.07 20.50
CA TRP A 50 -8.74 -15.45 19.86
C TRP A 50 -8.38 -14.18 20.63
N THR A 51 -7.18 -14.17 21.21
CA THR A 51 -6.66 -13.02 21.96
C THR A 51 -5.63 -12.29 21.12
N LEU A 52 -5.79 -10.96 20.99
CA LEU A 52 -4.77 -10.12 20.38
C LEU A 52 -3.57 -10.01 21.32
N VAL A 53 -2.45 -10.65 20.98
CA VAL A 53 -1.26 -10.72 21.85
C VAL A 53 -0.16 -9.74 21.43
N TRP A 54 -0.12 -9.38 20.15
CA TRP A 54 0.86 -8.42 19.63
C TRP A 54 0.26 -7.55 18.52
N SER A 55 0.71 -6.30 18.45
CA SER A 55 0.39 -5.42 17.33
C SER A 55 1.46 -4.34 17.12
N VAL A 56 1.73 -4.00 15.87
CA VAL A 56 2.49 -2.80 15.48
C VAL A 56 1.60 -1.93 14.59
N GLY A 57 1.39 -0.68 14.98
CA GLY A 57 0.74 0.34 14.14
C GLY A 57 1.73 1.28 13.46
N GLY A 58 1.22 2.20 12.64
CA GLY A 58 2.06 3.19 11.95
C GLY A 58 2.32 2.88 10.48
N PHE A 59 1.48 2.03 9.89
CA PHE A 59 1.45 1.78 8.44
C PHE A 59 0.38 2.64 7.77
N ASN A 60 0.24 2.49 6.46
CA ASN A 60 -0.87 3.03 5.68
C ASN A 60 -1.35 1.95 4.70
N TRP A 61 -2.48 1.34 5.05
CA TRP A 61 -3.11 0.27 4.29
C TRP A 61 -2.19 -0.94 4.02
N PRO A 62 -1.55 -1.53 5.05
CA PRO A 62 -0.64 -2.67 4.87
C PRO A 62 -1.36 -3.89 4.30
N ARG A 63 -0.80 -4.59 3.31
CA ARG A 63 -1.51 -5.67 2.60
C ARG A 63 -1.07 -7.06 3.00
N ASP A 64 0.20 -7.19 3.35
CA ASP A 64 0.85 -8.45 3.64
C ASP A 64 1.87 -8.27 4.78
N ALA A 65 2.04 -9.32 5.59
CA ALA A 65 2.94 -9.36 6.72
C ALA A 65 3.43 -10.79 6.98
N ASP A 66 4.73 -11.01 6.80
CA ASP A 66 5.38 -12.32 6.94
C ASP A 66 6.39 -12.34 8.09
N ARG A 67 6.29 -13.34 8.97
CA ARG A 67 7.27 -13.56 10.04
C ARG A 67 8.50 -14.29 9.52
N LEU A 68 9.66 -13.63 9.62
CA LEU A 68 10.94 -14.12 9.13
C LEU A 68 11.68 -15.00 10.15
N PRO A 69 12.65 -15.83 9.73
CA PRO A 69 13.33 -16.79 10.61
C PRO A 69 14.10 -16.16 11.79
N ASN A 70 14.47 -14.88 11.66
CA ASN A 70 15.15 -14.11 12.71
C ASN A 70 14.19 -13.50 13.74
N GLY A 71 12.87 -13.70 13.61
CA GLY A 71 11.84 -13.12 14.48
C GLY A 71 11.31 -11.76 14.00
N ASN A 72 11.95 -11.14 13.01
CA ASN A 72 11.46 -9.90 12.40
C ASN A 72 10.21 -10.14 11.56
N THR A 73 9.45 -9.07 11.29
CA THR A 73 8.31 -9.12 10.39
C THR A 73 8.60 -8.31 9.13
N LEU A 74 8.39 -8.90 7.96
CA LEU A 74 8.40 -8.19 6.68
C LEU A 74 6.98 -7.72 6.38
N VAL A 75 6.79 -6.45 6.07
CA VAL A 75 5.46 -5.87 5.86
C VAL A 75 5.43 -5.07 4.56
N THR A 76 4.40 -5.30 3.75
CA THR A 76 4.09 -4.41 2.61
C THR A 76 3.21 -3.25 3.08
N ASP A 77 3.81 -2.07 3.17
CA ASP A 77 3.18 -0.83 3.63
C ASP A 77 2.71 -0.01 2.42
N THR A 78 1.63 -0.49 1.82
CA THR A 78 1.25 -0.24 0.42
C THR A 78 1.08 1.23 0.07
N LEU A 79 0.32 2.00 0.86
CA LEU A 79 0.09 3.42 0.58
C LEU A 79 1.19 4.33 1.12
N ASN A 80 2.16 3.78 1.86
CA ASN A 80 3.45 4.43 2.11
C ASN A 80 4.51 4.05 1.07
N HIS A 81 4.14 3.28 0.04
CA HIS A 81 5.01 2.95 -1.10
C HIS A 81 6.32 2.27 -0.70
N ARG A 82 6.26 1.38 0.29
CA ARG A 82 7.45 0.70 0.79
C ARG A 82 7.17 -0.71 1.27
N VAL A 83 8.25 -1.49 1.33
CA VAL A 83 8.33 -2.75 2.07
C VAL A 83 9.32 -2.53 3.20
N VAL A 84 8.95 -2.90 4.41
CA VAL A 84 9.79 -2.74 5.60
C VAL A 84 9.98 -4.06 6.33
N GLU A 85 11.18 -4.28 6.82
CA GLU A 85 11.47 -5.33 7.80
C GLU A 85 11.62 -4.68 9.16
N LEU A 86 10.85 -5.13 10.14
CA LEU A 86 10.81 -4.58 11.49
C LEU A 86 11.12 -5.61 12.57
N THR A 87 11.79 -5.16 13.63
CA THR A 87 11.97 -5.95 14.85
C THR A 87 10.64 -6.22 15.54
N PRO A 88 10.58 -7.20 16.46
CA PRO A 88 9.41 -7.43 17.29
C PRO A 88 8.84 -6.19 18.00
N GLU A 89 9.69 -5.23 18.36
CA GLU A 89 9.32 -3.99 19.02
C GLU A 89 8.98 -2.85 18.03
N GLY A 90 9.02 -3.10 16.72
CA GLY A 90 8.62 -2.15 15.67
C GLY A 90 9.74 -1.26 15.15
N GLU A 91 11.01 -1.54 15.42
CA GLU A 91 12.14 -0.81 14.83
C GLU A 91 12.38 -1.28 13.39
N VAL A 92 12.39 -0.36 12.41
CA VAL A 92 12.72 -0.68 11.02
C VAL A 92 14.20 -0.96 10.88
N VAL A 93 14.55 -2.18 10.49
CA VAL A 93 15.94 -2.64 10.27
C VAL A 93 16.32 -2.74 8.79
N TRP A 94 15.33 -2.78 7.91
CA TRP A 94 15.52 -2.73 6.47
C TRP A 94 14.29 -2.11 5.80
N GLU A 95 14.53 -1.43 4.67
CA GLU A 95 13.51 -0.69 3.94
C GLU A 95 13.80 -0.73 2.43
N PHE A 96 12.74 -0.90 1.64
CA PHE A 96 12.78 -0.74 0.19
C PHE A 96 11.58 0.06 -0.29
N TYR A 97 11.85 1.10 -1.07
CA TYR A 97 10.79 1.91 -1.69
C TYR A 97 10.33 1.27 -2.99
N ALA A 98 9.04 1.05 -3.10
CA ALA A 98 8.38 0.52 -4.28
C ALA A 98 7.53 1.62 -4.92
N ALA A 99 7.80 1.94 -6.18
CA ALA A 99 7.13 3.04 -6.88
C ALA A 99 5.61 2.84 -7.04
N TRP A 100 5.08 1.62 -6.88
CA TRP A 100 3.66 1.33 -7.04
C TRP A 100 3.20 0.27 -6.05
N GLY A 101 2.20 0.65 -5.24
CA GLY A 101 1.57 -0.11 -4.14
C GLY A 101 2.02 -1.56 -4.00
N PRO A 102 3.12 -1.84 -3.27
CA PRO A 102 3.55 -3.21 -3.00
C PRO A 102 2.42 -3.93 -2.28
N TYR A 103 2.07 -5.12 -2.75
CA TYR A 103 0.88 -5.82 -2.28
C TYR A 103 1.20 -7.11 -1.53
N ASP A 104 2.32 -7.74 -1.89
CA ASP A 104 2.82 -8.99 -1.35
C ASP A 104 4.35 -8.96 -1.43
N ALA A 105 5.06 -9.48 -0.42
CA ALA A 105 6.52 -9.55 -0.47
C ALA A 105 7.08 -10.66 0.41
N GLU A 106 7.84 -11.57 -0.19
CA GLU A 106 8.45 -12.70 0.50
C GLU A 106 9.97 -12.53 0.62
N ARG A 107 10.55 -13.02 1.72
CA ARG A 107 12.00 -13.20 1.87
C ARG A 107 12.37 -14.69 1.80
N GLY A 108 12.46 -15.21 0.58
CA GLY A 108 12.90 -16.58 0.32
C GLY A 108 11.73 -17.54 0.17
N THR A 109 11.32 -18.19 1.27
CA THR A 109 10.15 -19.08 1.27
C THR A 109 8.86 -18.26 1.33
N PRO A 110 7.80 -18.63 0.59
CA PRO A 110 6.51 -17.95 0.71
C PRO A 110 5.90 -18.06 2.09
N GLY A 111 5.36 -16.95 2.58
CA GLY A 111 4.74 -16.86 3.90
C GLY A 111 5.74 -16.84 5.05
N SER A 112 5.19 -16.89 6.25
CA SER A 112 5.91 -16.90 7.50
C SER A 112 6.63 -18.22 7.73
N ASN A 113 7.85 -18.11 8.22
CA ASN A 113 8.73 -19.24 8.54
C ASN A 113 9.59 -18.99 9.79
N GLY A 114 9.21 -18.00 10.60
CA GLY A 114 9.86 -17.66 11.86
C GLY A 114 9.04 -17.98 13.11
N PRO A 115 9.58 -17.65 14.30
CA PRO A 115 8.90 -17.85 15.56
C PRO A 115 7.74 -16.87 15.75
N THR A 116 6.73 -17.27 16.52
CA THR A 116 5.66 -16.36 16.98
C THR A 116 6.23 -15.24 17.86
N MET A 117 5.50 -14.14 18.04
CA MET A 117 5.94 -13.06 18.94
C MET A 117 6.06 -13.54 20.38
N ALA A 118 5.15 -14.39 20.84
CA ALA A 118 5.21 -14.95 22.18
C ALA A 118 6.40 -15.89 22.38
N ASP A 119 6.78 -16.70 21.38
CA ASP A 119 7.99 -17.52 21.46
C ASP A 119 9.26 -16.67 21.40
N HIS A 120 9.20 -15.51 20.74
CA HIS A 120 10.24 -14.49 20.81
C HIS A 120 10.24 -13.70 22.14
N GLY A 121 9.25 -13.91 23.02
CA GLY A 121 9.13 -13.23 24.31
C GLY A 121 8.63 -11.78 24.23
N THR A 122 8.03 -11.38 23.10
CA THR A 122 7.53 -10.03 22.85
C THR A 122 6.01 -10.05 22.76
N THR A 123 5.32 -9.21 23.55
CA THR A 123 3.86 -9.04 23.51
C THR A 123 3.50 -7.58 23.72
N GLY A 124 2.28 -7.18 23.35
CA GLY A 124 1.77 -5.84 23.55
C GLY A 124 1.58 -5.02 22.27
N ARG A 125 1.59 -3.69 22.40
CA ARG A 125 1.28 -2.76 21.31
C ARG A 125 2.46 -1.83 21.07
N PHE A 126 2.92 -1.80 19.84
CA PHE A 126 4.08 -1.06 19.39
C PHE A 126 3.68 -0.13 18.24
N THR A 127 4.61 0.75 17.86
CA THR A 127 4.45 1.65 16.71
C THR A 127 5.75 1.63 15.94
N VAL A 128 5.65 1.62 14.61
CA VAL A 128 6.82 1.66 13.73
C VAL A 128 7.72 2.83 14.12
N SER A 129 9.01 2.56 14.29
CA SER A 129 10.04 3.54 14.63
C SER A 129 11.30 3.31 13.79
N GLY A 130 12.12 4.36 13.64
CA GLY A 130 13.27 4.32 12.74
C GLY A 130 12.87 4.31 11.26
N GLY A 131 13.77 3.81 10.42
CA GLY A 131 13.68 3.92 8.96
C GLY A 131 14.23 5.26 8.46
N ALA A 132 14.47 5.39 7.15
CA ALA A 132 15.00 6.63 6.61
C ALA A 132 13.96 7.76 6.82
N ASP A 133 14.36 8.85 7.49
CA ASP A 133 13.60 10.05 7.93
C ASP A 133 12.83 10.84 6.84
N GLY A 134 12.28 10.20 5.82
CA GLY A 134 11.32 10.82 4.93
C GLY A 134 9.92 10.53 5.43
N SER A 135 9.27 11.47 6.12
CA SER A 135 7.82 11.42 6.20
C SER A 135 7.27 11.25 4.77
N PRO A 136 6.17 10.50 4.56
CA PRO A 136 5.57 10.34 3.22
C PRO A 136 5.41 11.68 2.51
N ALA A 137 5.09 12.73 3.28
CA ALA A 137 4.94 14.11 2.85
C ALA A 137 6.20 14.77 2.26
N SER A 138 7.40 14.36 2.68
CA SER A 138 8.67 14.99 2.27
C SER A 138 9.18 14.52 0.91
N ARG A 139 8.57 13.47 0.33
CA ARG A 139 9.04 12.84 -0.91
C ARG A 139 8.03 12.81 -2.05
N TYR A 140 6.84 13.39 -1.87
CA TYR A 140 5.91 13.60 -2.99
C TYR A 140 6.48 14.66 -3.93
N HIS A 141 7.20 14.23 -4.97
CA HIS A 141 7.43 15.09 -6.12
C HIS A 141 6.14 15.12 -6.94
N VAL A 142 5.90 16.22 -7.66
CA VAL A 142 4.79 16.31 -8.63
C VAL A 142 4.80 15.12 -9.62
N ALA A 143 5.98 14.55 -9.87
CA ALA A 143 6.17 13.32 -10.63
C ALA A 143 5.41 12.11 -10.05
N ASP A 144 5.41 11.91 -8.73
CA ASP A 144 4.75 10.76 -8.09
C ASP A 144 3.23 10.91 -8.10
N ALA A 145 2.71 12.13 -7.92
CA ALA A 145 1.29 12.41 -8.04
C ALA A 145 0.74 12.12 -9.46
N ILE A 146 1.57 12.31 -10.50
CA ILE A 146 1.20 12.08 -11.89
C ILE A 146 1.47 10.62 -12.31
N ALA A 147 2.46 9.94 -11.70
CA ALA A 147 2.78 8.53 -11.95
C ALA A 147 1.61 7.57 -11.66
N HIS A 148 0.65 7.96 -10.81
CA HIS A 148 -0.56 7.18 -10.51
C HIS A 148 -1.67 7.31 -11.57
N VAL A 149 -1.66 8.39 -12.36
CA VAL A 149 -2.65 8.66 -13.41
C VAL A 149 -2.11 8.24 -14.79
N GLU A 150 -0.81 8.43 -15.00
CA GLU A 150 -0.12 8.16 -16.26
C GLU A 150 -0.43 6.77 -16.85
N PRO A 151 -0.44 5.65 -16.10
CA PRO A 151 -0.70 4.32 -16.67
C PRO A 151 -2.10 4.16 -17.30
N TRP A 152 -3.07 4.97 -16.87
CA TRP A 152 -4.47 4.85 -17.29
C TRP A 152 -4.80 5.64 -18.55
N ILE A 153 -4.00 6.64 -18.90
CA ILE A 153 -4.25 7.54 -20.04
C ILE A 153 -3.09 7.58 -21.04
N ARG A 154 -1.90 7.10 -20.65
CA ARG A 154 -0.74 7.01 -21.54
C ARG A 154 -0.84 5.76 -22.40
N PRO A 155 -0.79 5.88 -23.73
CA PRO A 155 -0.63 4.73 -24.59
C PRO A 155 0.68 3.98 -24.31
N VAL A 156 0.62 2.66 -24.22
CA VAL A 156 1.76 1.80 -23.85
C VAL A 156 3.01 1.96 -24.72
N TRP A 157 2.85 2.43 -25.96
CA TRP A 157 3.92 2.66 -26.93
C TRP A 157 4.63 4.01 -26.76
N MET A 158 4.13 4.90 -25.89
CA MET A 158 4.65 6.24 -25.69
C MET A 158 5.44 6.32 -24.38
N GLY A 159 6.68 6.81 -24.42
CA GLY A 159 7.47 7.04 -23.19
C GLY A 159 6.92 8.20 -22.34
N SER A 160 7.16 8.17 -21.03
CA SER A 160 6.63 9.14 -20.05
C SER A 160 6.93 10.60 -20.42
N TRP A 161 8.17 10.89 -20.85
CA TRP A 161 8.56 12.24 -21.28
C TRP A 161 7.89 12.70 -22.57
N ALA A 162 7.61 11.79 -23.50
CA ALA A 162 6.88 12.11 -24.73
C ALA A 162 5.41 12.43 -24.42
N PHE A 163 4.79 11.66 -23.52
CA PHE A 163 3.42 11.89 -23.08
C PHE A 163 3.27 13.22 -22.34
N LEU A 164 4.18 13.51 -21.39
CA LEU A 164 4.19 14.78 -20.66
C LEU A 164 4.34 15.98 -21.62
N SER A 165 5.27 15.88 -22.59
CA SER A 165 5.50 16.93 -23.58
C SER A 165 4.26 17.18 -24.44
N LEU A 166 3.57 16.11 -24.86
CA LEU A 166 2.32 16.21 -25.62
C LEU A 166 1.22 16.90 -24.81
N ALA A 167 1.04 16.51 -23.54
CA ALA A 167 0.02 17.09 -22.66
C ALA A 167 0.25 18.59 -22.43
N VAL A 168 1.50 18.99 -22.15
CA VAL A 168 1.88 20.40 -22.01
C VAL A 168 1.66 21.15 -23.32
N GLY A 169 2.06 20.57 -24.46
CA GLY A 169 1.84 21.16 -25.78
C GLY A 169 0.36 21.40 -26.11
N LEU A 170 -0.50 20.43 -25.81
CA LEU A 170 -1.95 20.56 -25.98
C LEU A 170 -2.52 21.65 -25.06
N PHE A 171 -2.10 21.72 -23.80
CA PHE A 171 -2.55 22.75 -22.87
C PHE A 171 -2.16 24.16 -23.33
N VAL A 172 -0.91 24.36 -23.74
CA VAL A 172 -0.42 25.62 -24.29
C VAL A 172 -1.17 25.97 -25.58
N GLY A 173 -1.35 24.99 -26.49
CA GLY A 173 -2.07 25.18 -27.74
C GLY A 173 -3.55 25.56 -27.56
N MET A 174 -4.24 24.94 -26.61
CA MET A 174 -5.62 25.29 -26.25
C MET A 174 -5.69 26.71 -25.66
N GLY A 175 -4.76 27.06 -24.77
CA GLY A 175 -4.65 28.40 -24.20
C GLY A 175 -4.45 29.46 -25.30
N TRP A 176 -3.49 29.21 -26.19
CA TRP A 176 -3.22 30.08 -27.34
C TRP A 176 -4.45 30.24 -28.24
N THR A 177 -5.08 29.13 -28.62
CA THR A 177 -6.28 29.13 -29.48
C THR A 177 -7.42 29.92 -28.83
N THR A 178 -7.62 29.77 -27.53
CA THR A 178 -8.63 30.51 -26.76
C THR A 178 -8.35 32.01 -26.81
N VAL A 179 -7.10 32.42 -26.57
CA VAL A 179 -6.68 33.82 -26.65
C VAL A 179 -6.90 34.37 -28.07
N GLU A 180 -6.53 33.65 -29.12
CA GLU A 180 -6.74 34.09 -30.50
C GLU A 180 -8.22 34.22 -30.86
N VAL A 181 -9.06 33.26 -30.44
CA VAL A 181 -10.51 33.30 -30.66
C VAL A 181 -11.13 34.50 -29.97
N VAL A 182 -10.73 34.79 -28.72
CA VAL A 182 -11.22 35.95 -27.97
C VAL A 182 -10.74 37.25 -28.61
N ALA A 183 -9.45 37.34 -28.94
CA ALA A 183 -8.84 38.54 -29.53
C ALA A 183 -9.39 38.84 -30.94
N ARG A 184 -9.78 37.81 -31.69
CA ARG A 184 -10.30 37.94 -33.06
C ARG A 184 -11.80 37.70 -33.17
N ARG A 185 -12.53 37.66 -32.04
CA ARG A 185 -13.96 37.30 -31.97
C ARG A 185 -14.82 38.06 -32.97
N ASP A 186 -14.56 39.35 -33.17
CA ASP A 186 -15.37 40.20 -34.05
C ASP A 186 -15.13 39.88 -35.54
N ARG A 187 -13.88 39.55 -35.92
CA ARG A 187 -13.55 39.11 -37.28
C ARG A 187 -14.07 37.71 -37.57
N ILE A 188 -13.98 36.80 -36.59
CA ILE A 188 -14.51 35.44 -36.71
C ILE A 188 -16.03 35.48 -36.85
N ALA A 189 -16.73 36.26 -36.02
CA ALA A 189 -18.17 36.45 -36.10
C ALA A 189 -18.61 37.12 -37.42
N ALA A 190 -17.83 38.05 -37.96
CA ALA A 190 -18.08 38.64 -39.28
C ALA A 190 -17.91 37.61 -40.41
N GLY A 191 -16.86 36.77 -40.36
CA GLY A 191 -16.62 35.72 -41.35
C GLY A 191 -17.63 34.58 -41.32
N ILE A 192 -18.18 34.24 -40.14
CA ILE A 192 -19.24 33.23 -40.01
C ILE A 192 -20.56 33.79 -40.57
N ARG A 193 -20.90 35.05 -40.26
CA ARG A 193 -22.11 35.71 -40.80
C ARG A 193 -22.08 35.85 -42.32
N SER A 194 -20.92 36.12 -42.93
CA SER A 194 -20.80 36.23 -44.38
C SER A 194 -20.89 34.89 -45.11
N ARG A 195 -20.58 33.77 -44.44
CA ARG A 195 -20.78 32.41 -44.99
C ARG A 195 -22.21 31.91 -44.79
N LEU A 196 -22.81 32.14 -43.63
CA LEU A 196 -24.20 31.73 -43.35
C LEU A 196 -25.24 32.60 -44.08
N GLY A 197 -24.94 33.87 -44.35
CA GLY A 197 -25.80 34.76 -45.13
C GLY A 197 -25.73 34.56 -46.64
N ARG A 198 -25.02 33.53 -47.13
CA ARG A 198 -24.83 33.24 -48.55
C ARG A 198 -25.69 32.07 -49.06
N ASP A 199 -26.42 31.41 -48.14
CA ASP A 199 -27.34 30.28 -48.42
C ASP A 199 -28.82 30.65 -48.19
N GLY A 200 -29.18 31.94 -48.27
CA GLY A 200 -30.55 32.46 -48.16
C GLY A 200 -31.00 33.23 -49.38
#